data_AF-A0A532C5E1-F1
#
_entry.id   AF-A0A532C5E1-F1
#
_cell.length_a   1.000
_cell.length_b   1.000
_cell.length_c   1.000
_cell.angle_alpha   90.00
_cell.angle_beta   90.00
_cell.angle_gamma   90.00
#
_symmetry.space_group_name_H-M   'P 1'
#
loop_
_entity.id
_entity.type
_entity.pdbx_description
1 polymer ?
#
loop_
_entity_poly.entity_id
_entity_poly.type
_entity_poly.pdbx_seq_one_letter_code
_entity_poly.pdbx_strand_id
1 'polypeptide(L)'
;MIAPYQKPRNSGLNICSVASAVGHPWTGSYVLVLGACLSLLLGIESAQAVDIPLLSVVQPEIAATHPELVTQRAALTKERKTLLDRTNRHNASCETVEVGSAADASCTKAYTSLEMAINNHVQASQRYNANYLAAVNLAAQTKPAPPLPLSDSSVVDARNVPSGLSKSVEHAIATAYANAPPGVSERVRKGFQAVADGDWKVAKALFEDALKRDPGNSNLKRLVALVDPLPDSDVQGTSPRQGAAPLKGRTTTPLNAAATTMSTEQSMLELEDFLTREYVLDRHRATSGGVQEPRQ
;
A
#
# COMPACT_ATOMS: atom_id res chain seq x y z
N MET A 1 -9.10 -2.84 8.46
CA MET A 1 -8.01 -2.34 9.32
C MET A 1 -8.24 -2.87 10.72
N ILE A 2 -7.23 -3.47 11.35
CA ILE A 2 -7.28 -3.88 12.75
C ILE A 2 -6.40 -2.88 13.51
N ALA A 3 -6.99 -2.11 14.42
CA ALA A 3 -6.26 -1.18 15.27
C ALA A 3 -6.06 -1.85 16.64
N PRO A 4 -4.83 -2.27 16.98
CA PRO A 4 -4.55 -2.79 18.30
C PRO A 4 -4.74 -1.69 19.35
N TYR A 5 -5.27 -2.02 20.53
CA TYR A 5 -5.30 -1.07 21.65
C TYR A 5 -3.87 -0.67 22.00
N GLN A 6 -3.61 0.63 21.94
CA GLN A 6 -2.44 1.23 22.54
C GLN A 6 -2.90 2.03 23.74
N LYS A 7 -2.55 1.53 24.93
CA LYS A 7 -2.68 2.35 26.13
C LYS A 7 -1.74 3.53 25.94
N PRO A 8 -2.21 4.79 25.99
CA PRO A 8 -1.28 5.91 26.08
C PRO A 8 -0.40 5.61 27.28
N ARG A 9 0.91 5.44 27.04
CA ARG A 9 1.88 5.46 28.14
C ARG A 9 1.73 6.85 28.73
N ASN A 10 0.90 6.97 29.77
CA ASN A 10 0.96 8.12 30.63
C ASN A 10 2.38 8.12 31.13
N SER A 11 3.18 9.03 30.61
CA SER A 11 4.44 9.48 31.17
C SER A 11 4.13 10.11 32.52
N GLY A 12 3.54 9.34 33.44
CA GLY A 12 3.74 9.54 34.85
C GLY A 12 5.23 9.40 35.00
N LEU A 13 5.91 10.54 34.97
CA LEU A 13 7.28 10.71 35.38
C LEU A 13 7.36 10.12 36.79
N ASN A 14 7.53 8.80 36.90
CA ASN A 14 8.29 8.20 37.98
C ASN A 14 9.71 8.67 37.71
N ILE A 15 9.95 9.94 38.05
CA ILE A 15 11.23 10.43 38.50
C ILE A 15 11.76 9.30 39.39
N CYS A 16 12.76 8.58 38.90
CA CYS A 16 13.60 7.78 39.77
C CYS A 16 13.94 8.70 40.92
N SER A 17 13.38 8.45 42.11
CA SER A 17 13.94 8.97 43.34
C SER A 17 15.33 8.36 43.42
N VAL A 18 16.30 9.04 42.81
CA VAL A 18 17.69 8.95 43.19
C VAL A 18 17.69 9.36 44.66
N ALA A 19 17.57 8.37 45.54
CA ALA A 19 17.95 8.51 46.91
C ALA A 19 19.42 8.92 46.87
N SER A 20 19.66 10.23 46.99
CA SER A 20 20.99 10.80 47.13
C SER A 20 21.60 10.19 48.38
N ALA A 21 22.39 9.14 48.21
CA ALA A 21 23.32 8.68 49.22
C ALA A 21 24.37 9.78 49.36
N VAL A 22 24.18 10.61 50.40
CA VAL A 22 25.03 11.76 50.69
C VAL A 22 26.40 11.26 51.10
N GLY A 23 27.40 11.69 50.34
CA GLY A 23 28.80 11.66 50.74
C GLY A 23 29.64 10.85 49.79
N HIS A 24 30.19 11.50 48.76
CA HIS A 24 31.58 11.39 48.32
C HIS A 24 31.89 12.56 47.36
N PRO A 25 32.94 13.37 47.61
CA PRO A 25 33.25 14.55 46.80
C PRO A 25 34.21 14.19 45.65
N TRP A 26 33.71 13.85 44.46
CA TRP A 26 34.54 13.84 43.25
C TRP A 26 33.85 14.55 42.10
N THR A 27 34.31 15.78 41.87
CA THR A 27 33.95 16.70 40.80
C THR A 27 34.50 16.22 39.46
N GLY A 28 33.62 16.13 38.45
CA GLY A 28 34.02 16.21 37.04
C GLY A 28 33.83 14.95 36.22
N SER A 29 32.58 14.57 35.87
CA SER A 29 32.22 13.81 34.65
C SER A 29 30.70 13.55 34.45
N TYR A 30 29.78 14.31 35.06
CA TYR A 30 28.34 13.99 35.03
C TYR A 30 27.52 14.58 33.86
N VAL A 31 28.11 15.38 32.97
CA VAL A 31 27.35 16.07 31.90
C VAL A 31 27.04 15.16 30.69
N LEU A 32 27.73 14.03 30.52
CA LEU A 32 27.54 13.16 29.34
C LEU A 32 26.58 11.97 29.53
N VAL A 33 26.15 11.65 30.77
CA VAL A 33 25.26 10.50 31.03
C VAL A 33 23.77 10.87 30.99
N LEU A 34 23.42 12.15 31.24
CA LEU A 34 22.03 12.63 31.18
C LEU A 34 21.50 12.77 29.74
N GLY A 35 22.37 12.97 28.74
CA GLY A 35 21.97 13.07 27.33
C GLY A 35 21.57 11.73 26.69
N ALA A 36 22.13 10.61 27.16
CA ALA A 36 21.85 9.28 26.59
C ALA A 36 20.54 8.65 27.10
N CYS A 37 20.11 8.96 28.33
CA CYS A 37 18.81 8.47 28.84
C CYS A 37 17.61 9.19 28.22
N LEU A 38 17.76 10.44 27.77
CA LEU A 38 16.64 11.22 27.21
C LEU A 38 16.26 10.75 25.79
N SER A 39 17.23 10.26 25.01
CA SER A 39 16.99 9.75 23.65
C SER A 39 16.30 8.38 23.62
N LEU A 40 16.42 7.56 24.67
CA LEU A 40 15.68 6.29 24.78
C LEU A 40 14.20 6.47 25.18
N LEU A 41 13.83 7.63 25.74
CA LEU A 41 12.48 7.90 26.23
C LEU A 41 11.53 8.51 25.17
N LEU A 42 12.06 8.89 23.99
CA LEU A 42 11.28 9.51 22.92
C LEU A 42 11.03 8.58 21.72
N GLY A 43 11.32 7.29 21.83
CA GLY A 43 10.89 6.25 20.89
C GLY A 43 9.38 6.02 21.00
N ILE A 44 8.57 7.00 20.60
CA ILE A 44 7.14 6.86 20.42
C ILE A 44 6.98 6.13 19.08
N GLU A 45 7.08 4.81 19.10
CA GLU A 45 6.69 3.99 17.95
C GLU A 45 5.19 4.21 17.74
N SER A 46 4.88 5.05 16.75
CA SER A 46 3.51 5.30 16.32
C SER A 46 2.87 3.97 15.96
N ALA A 47 1.65 3.75 16.46
CA ALA A 47 0.85 2.58 16.13
C ALA A 47 0.69 2.47 14.61
N GLN A 48 1.51 1.62 14.00
CA GLN A 48 1.36 1.26 12.59
C GLN A 48 0.13 0.35 12.53
N ALA A 49 -1.00 0.91 12.10
CA ALA A 49 -2.15 0.09 11.81
C ALA A 49 -1.76 -0.91 10.70
N VAL A 50 -1.76 -2.19 11.04
CA VAL A 50 -1.35 -3.24 10.10
C VAL A 50 -2.39 -3.32 8.99
N ASP A 51 -1.95 -3.08 7.76
CA ASP A 51 -2.82 -3.25 6.60
C ASP A 51 -2.95 -4.73 6.26
N ILE A 52 -4.19 -5.20 6.09
CA ILE A 52 -4.48 -6.59 5.77
C ILE A 52 -4.95 -6.64 4.32
N PRO A 53 -4.19 -7.29 3.41
CA PRO A 53 -4.54 -7.37 2.00
C PRO A 53 -5.97 -7.86 1.79
N LEU A 54 -6.67 -7.27 0.81
CA LEU A 54 -7.98 -7.75 0.42
C LEU A 54 -7.84 -9.11 -0.28
N LEU A 55 -8.68 -10.08 0.08
CA LEU A 55 -8.68 -11.39 -0.56
C LEU A 55 -9.39 -11.30 -1.91
N SER A 56 -8.69 -11.64 -2.99
CA SER A 56 -9.28 -11.69 -4.34
C SER A 56 -10.51 -12.59 -4.41
N VAL A 57 -11.54 -12.15 -5.14
CA VAL A 57 -12.76 -12.93 -5.40
C VAL A 57 -12.43 -13.99 -6.45
N VAL A 58 -12.63 -15.28 -6.11
CA VAL A 58 -12.41 -16.36 -7.07
C VAL A 58 -13.47 -16.31 -8.17
N GLN A 59 -13.03 -16.15 -9.42
CA GLN A 59 -13.91 -16.23 -10.59
C GLN A 59 -14.47 -17.66 -10.77
N PRO A 60 -15.71 -17.84 -11.25
CA PRO A 60 -16.31 -19.17 -11.41
C PRO A 60 -15.47 -20.15 -12.23
N GLU A 61 -14.80 -19.66 -13.27
CA GLU A 61 -13.95 -20.45 -14.15
C GLU A 61 -12.72 -20.97 -13.40
N ILE A 62 -12.11 -20.12 -12.56
CA ILE A 62 -10.98 -20.50 -11.70
C ILE A 62 -11.46 -21.42 -10.57
N ALA A 63 -12.64 -21.19 -10.01
CA ALA A 63 -13.21 -22.02 -8.96
C ALA A 63 -13.47 -23.46 -9.44
N ALA A 64 -13.85 -23.64 -10.70
CA ALA A 64 -14.09 -24.95 -11.29
C ALA A 64 -12.80 -25.78 -11.43
N THR A 65 -11.66 -25.14 -11.70
CA THR A 65 -10.35 -25.81 -11.84
C THR A 65 -9.53 -25.83 -10.56
N HIS A 66 -9.79 -24.89 -9.64
CA HIS A 66 -9.05 -24.69 -8.38
C HIS A 66 -10.00 -24.57 -7.17
N PRO A 67 -10.73 -25.64 -6.80
CA PRO A 67 -11.65 -25.62 -5.65
C PRO A 67 -10.94 -25.35 -4.30
N GLU A 68 -9.64 -25.62 -4.22
CA GLU A 68 -8.81 -25.30 -3.06
C GLU A 68 -8.75 -23.80 -2.75
N LEU A 69 -8.75 -22.94 -3.79
CA LEU A 69 -8.72 -21.48 -3.61
C LEU A 69 -10.03 -20.98 -2.99
N VAL A 70 -11.17 -21.56 -3.37
CA VAL A 70 -12.47 -21.24 -2.77
C VAL A 70 -12.47 -21.60 -1.29
N THR A 71 -11.99 -22.81 -0.96
CA THR A 71 -11.88 -23.30 0.42
C THR A 71 -10.94 -22.42 1.25
N GLN A 72 -9.78 -22.07 0.70
CA GLN A 72 -8.79 -21.22 1.36
C GLN A 72 -9.33 -19.81 1.62
N ARG A 73 -10.03 -19.21 0.66
CA ARG A 73 -10.65 -17.89 0.82
C ARG A 73 -11.69 -17.89 1.95
N ALA A 74 -12.54 -18.93 2.01
CA ALA A 74 -13.52 -19.07 3.07
C ALA A 74 -12.84 -19.19 4.46
N ALA A 75 -11.77 -20.00 4.55
CA ALA A 75 -10.99 -20.15 5.77
C ALA A 75 -10.35 -18.83 6.23
N LEU A 76 -9.68 -18.10 5.32
CA LEU A 76 -9.08 -16.80 5.62
C LEU A 76 -10.13 -15.76 6.02
N THR A 77 -11.30 -15.75 5.39
CA THR A 77 -12.40 -14.85 5.76
C THR A 77 -12.89 -15.11 7.19
N LYS A 78 -13.05 -16.39 7.55
CA LYS A 78 -13.42 -16.82 8.91
C LYS A 78 -12.33 -16.47 9.93
N GLU A 79 -11.06 -16.66 9.58
CA GLU A 79 -9.92 -16.30 10.42
C GLU A 79 -9.88 -14.78 10.68
N ARG A 80 -10.06 -13.96 9.63
CA ARG A 80 -10.12 -12.50 9.75
C ARG A 80 -11.20 -12.06 10.76
N LYS A 81 -12.40 -12.63 10.69
CA LYS A 81 -13.47 -12.36 11.67
C LYS A 81 -13.05 -12.75 13.08
N THR A 82 -12.41 -13.92 13.23
CA THR A 82 -11.90 -14.41 14.52
C THR A 82 -10.83 -13.48 15.11
N LEU A 83 -9.93 -12.96 14.27
CA LEU A 83 -8.90 -11.99 14.70
C LEU A 83 -9.51 -10.66 15.13
N LEU A 84 -10.52 -10.17 14.43
CA LEU A 84 -11.28 -8.97 14.83
C LEU A 84 -11.94 -9.18 16.21
N ASP A 85 -12.62 -10.29 16.41
CA ASP A 85 -13.28 -10.60 17.69
C ASP A 85 -12.26 -10.77 18.84
N ARG A 86 -11.09 -11.38 18.57
CA ARG A 86 -9.99 -11.47 19.54
C ARG A 86 -9.42 -10.10 19.88
N THR A 87 -9.23 -9.24 18.88
CA THR A 87 -8.72 -7.87 19.08
C THR A 87 -9.70 -7.06 19.92
N ASN A 88 -10.99 -7.09 19.60
CA ASN A 88 -12.01 -6.36 20.36
C ASN A 88 -12.07 -6.81 21.82
N ARG A 89 -12.02 -8.14 22.06
CA ARG A 89 -11.98 -8.68 23.43
C ARG A 89 -10.70 -8.27 24.17
N HIS A 90 -9.55 -8.32 23.51
CA HIS A 90 -8.29 -7.90 24.09
C HIS A 90 -8.36 -6.42 24.50
N ASN A 91 -8.79 -5.55 23.58
CA ASN A 91 -8.94 -4.12 23.81
C ASN A 91 -9.87 -3.85 25.01
N ALA A 92 -11.06 -4.47 25.03
CA ALA A 92 -12.00 -4.31 26.14
C ALA A 92 -11.44 -4.82 27.48
N SER A 93 -10.69 -5.93 27.48
CA SER A 93 -10.11 -6.49 28.71
C SER A 93 -8.93 -5.68 29.27
N CYS A 94 -8.20 -4.98 28.40
CA CYS A 94 -6.96 -4.29 28.76
C CYS A 94 -7.14 -2.78 28.94
N GLU A 95 -8.28 -2.22 28.54
CA GLU A 95 -8.57 -0.79 28.67
C GLU A 95 -8.44 -0.30 30.12
N THR A 96 -9.04 -1.03 31.06
CA THR A 96 -9.10 -0.65 32.48
C THR A 96 -7.91 -1.15 33.31
N VAL A 97 -6.95 -1.86 32.71
CA VAL A 97 -5.84 -2.49 33.45
C VAL A 97 -4.81 -1.45 33.89
N GLU A 98 -4.51 -1.39 35.18
CA GLU A 98 -3.51 -0.46 35.72
C GLU A 98 -2.10 -0.78 35.20
N VAL A 99 -1.38 0.24 34.72
CA VAL A 99 -0.02 0.09 34.18
C VAL A 99 0.93 -0.42 35.25
N GLY A 100 1.75 -1.42 34.92
CA GLY A 100 2.69 -2.04 35.86
C GLY A 100 2.06 -3.10 36.79
N SER A 101 0.75 -3.33 36.70
CA SER A 101 0.09 -4.42 37.42
C SER A 101 0.44 -5.80 36.83
N ALA A 102 0.18 -6.88 37.57
CA ALA A 102 0.28 -8.23 37.02
C ALA A 102 -0.67 -8.49 35.83
N ALA A 103 -1.82 -7.79 35.82
CA ALA A 103 -2.76 -7.83 34.70
C ALA A 103 -2.19 -7.14 33.45
N ASP A 104 -1.39 -6.08 33.62
CA ASP A 104 -0.71 -5.38 32.52
C ASP A 104 0.31 -6.26 31.80
N ALA A 105 1.10 -7.02 32.58
CA ALA A 105 2.00 -8.03 32.03
C ALA A 105 1.24 -9.11 31.23
N SER A 106 0.06 -9.50 31.71
CA SER A 106 -0.81 -10.46 31.01
C SER A 106 -1.37 -9.88 29.71
N CYS A 107 -1.80 -8.61 29.72
CA CYS A 107 -2.22 -7.88 28.53
C CYS A 107 -1.08 -7.78 27.50
N THR A 108 0.13 -7.41 27.92
CA THR A 108 1.30 -7.35 27.04
C THR A 108 1.60 -8.70 26.39
N LYS A 109 1.51 -9.80 27.15
CA LYS A 109 1.69 -11.15 26.61
C LYS A 109 0.58 -11.54 25.63
N ALA A 110 -0.67 -11.20 25.92
CA ALA A 110 -1.80 -11.47 25.03
C ALA A 110 -1.69 -10.67 23.72
N TYR A 111 -1.20 -9.43 23.80
CA TYR A 111 -0.95 -8.56 22.66
C TYR A 111 0.07 -9.17 21.69
N THR A 112 1.24 -9.60 22.18
CA THR A 112 2.29 -10.20 21.31
C THR A 112 1.79 -11.45 20.60
N SER A 113 0.96 -12.27 21.26
CA SER A 113 0.30 -13.41 20.63
C SER A 113 -0.72 -13.00 19.56
N LEU A 114 -1.48 -11.92 19.79
CA LEU A 114 -2.43 -11.38 18.82
C LEU A 114 -1.70 -10.81 17.59
N GLU A 115 -0.63 -10.06 17.80
CA GLU A 115 0.20 -9.48 16.75
C GLU A 115 0.80 -10.56 15.84
N MET A 116 1.37 -11.62 16.43
CA MET A 116 1.87 -12.76 15.67
C MET A 116 0.75 -13.42 14.83
N ALA A 117 -0.45 -13.55 15.38
CA ALA A 117 -1.59 -14.12 14.67
C ALA A 117 -2.06 -13.23 13.50
N ILE A 118 -2.05 -11.90 13.67
CA ILE A 118 -2.34 -10.94 12.60
C ILE A 118 -1.29 -11.05 11.49
N ASN A 119 0.00 -11.07 11.84
CA ASN A 119 1.08 -11.18 10.87
C ASN A 119 1.02 -12.49 10.08
N ASN A 120 0.71 -13.60 10.74
CA ASN A 120 0.50 -14.89 10.07
C ASN A 120 -0.67 -14.83 9.08
N HIS A 121 -1.78 -14.19 9.46
CA HIS A 121 -2.94 -14.02 8.58
C HIS A 121 -2.63 -13.10 7.38
N VAL A 122 -1.86 -12.04 7.58
CA VAL A 122 -1.39 -11.16 6.48
C VAL A 122 -0.56 -11.97 5.48
N GLN A 123 0.43 -12.73 5.93
CA GLN A 123 1.23 -13.58 5.05
C GLN A 123 0.40 -14.64 4.33
N ALA A 124 -0.56 -15.27 5.03
CA ALA A 124 -1.44 -16.25 4.43
C ALA A 124 -2.35 -15.63 3.35
N SER A 125 -2.83 -14.41 3.59
CA SER A 125 -3.62 -13.63 2.61
C SER A 125 -2.79 -13.26 1.38
N GLN A 126 -1.54 -12.85 1.55
CA GLN A 126 -0.61 -12.56 0.44
C GLN A 126 -0.37 -13.82 -0.42
N ARG A 127 -0.09 -14.97 0.21
CA ARG A 127 0.12 -16.23 -0.51
C ARG A 127 -1.14 -16.65 -1.28
N TYR A 128 -2.32 -16.51 -0.68
CA TYR A 128 -3.59 -16.77 -1.36
C TYR A 128 -3.75 -15.90 -2.61
N ASN A 129 -3.51 -14.58 -2.49
CA ASN A 129 -3.62 -13.67 -3.63
C ASN A 129 -2.61 -13.99 -4.74
N ALA A 130 -1.37 -14.36 -4.38
CA ALA A 130 -0.36 -14.77 -5.34
C ALA A 130 -0.75 -16.07 -6.08
N ASN A 131 -1.26 -17.07 -5.35
CA ASN A 131 -1.73 -18.32 -5.94
C ASN A 131 -2.94 -18.11 -6.85
N TYR A 132 -3.87 -17.24 -6.44
CA TYR A 132 -5.01 -16.86 -7.25
C TYR A 132 -4.57 -16.19 -8.57
N LEU A 133 -3.63 -15.25 -8.51
CA LEU A 133 -3.08 -14.60 -9.71
C LEU A 133 -2.38 -15.59 -10.64
N ALA A 134 -1.62 -16.53 -10.09
CA ALA A 134 -0.99 -17.60 -10.86
C ALA A 134 -2.03 -18.48 -11.58
N ALA A 135 -3.12 -18.85 -10.90
CA ALA A 135 -4.21 -19.62 -11.49
C ALA A 135 -4.91 -18.85 -12.63
N VAL A 136 -5.15 -17.55 -12.45
CA VAL A 136 -5.69 -16.68 -13.50
C VAL A 136 -4.78 -16.65 -14.72
N ASN A 137 -3.47 -16.47 -14.52
CA ASN A 137 -2.50 -16.42 -15.61
C ASN A 137 -2.38 -17.76 -16.36
N LEU A 138 -2.51 -18.89 -15.65
CA LEU A 138 -2.51 -20.21 -16.26
C LEU A 138 -3.78 -20.42 -17.09
N ALA A 139 -4.95 -20.08 -16.54
CA ALA A 139 -6.23 -20.17 -17.26
C ALA A 139 -6.20 -19.32 -18.55
N ALA A 140 -5.65 -18.11 -18.47
CA ALA A 140 -5.49 -17.23 -19.63
C ALA A 140 -4.60 -17.83 -20.74
N GLN A 141 -3.59 -18.64 -20.39
CA GLN A 141 -2.73 -19.32 -21.36
C GLN A 141 -3.40 -20.55 -21.99
N THR A 142 -4.26 -21.23 -21.23
CA THR A 142 -4.98 -22.42 -21.73
C THR A 142 -6.18 -22.09 -22.60
N LYS A 143 -6.63 -20.83 -22.64
CA LYS A 143 -7.72 -20.41 -23.51
C LYS A 143 -7.28 -20.60 -24.96
N PRO A 144 -7.89 -21.54 -25.72
CA PRO A 144 -7.53 -21.76 -27.11
C PRO A 144 -7.68 -20.44 -27.86
N ALA A 145 -6.68 -20.10 -28.68
CA ALA A 145 -6.82 -18.99 -29.59
C ALA A 145 -8.12 -19.19 -30.38
N PRO A 146 -9.00 -18.17 -30.47
CA PRO A 146 -10.16 -18.25 -31.34
C PRO A 146 -9.68 -18.73 -32.71
N PRO A 147 -10.38 -19.68 -33.37
CA PRO A 147 -9.99 -20.12 -34.71
C PRO A 147 -9.85 -18.88 -35.58
N LEU A 148 -8.62 -18.63 -36.05
CA LEU A 148 -8.28 -17.44 -36.81
C LEU A 148 -9.21 -17.36 -38.01
N PRO A 149 -10.00 -16.28 -38.19
CA PRO A 149 -10.61 -16.03 -39.48
C PRO A 149 -9.47 -15.91 -40.48
N LEU A 150 -9.48 -16.78 -41.49
CA LEU A 150 -8.54 -16.76 -42.60
C LEU A 150 -8.72 -15.40 -43.31
N SER A 151 -7.93 -14.41 -42.93
CA SER A 151 -8.00 -13.05 -43.47
C SER A 151 -6.61 -12.66 -43.93
N ASP A 152 -6.44 -12.66 -45.25
CA ASP A 152 -5.32 -12.01 -45.93
C ASP A 152 -5.27 -10.55 -45.48
N SER A 153 -4.32 -10.19 -44.63
CA SER A 153 -4.13 -8.79 -44.26
C SER A 153 -2.69 -8.53 -43.85
N SER A 154 -1.89 -8.13 -44.84
CA SER A 154 -0.59 -7.49 -44.67
C SER A 154 -0.71 -6.05 -44.10
N VAL A 155 -1.75 -5.77 -43.32
CA VAL A 155 -1.94 -4.52 -42.61
C VAL A 155 -1.66 -4.80 -41.15
N VAL A 156 -0.45 -4.50 -40.71
CA VAL A 156 -0.12 -4.45 -39.29
C VAL A 156 -1.02 -3.37 -38.70
N ASP A 157 -2.09 -3.77 -38.02
CA ASP A 157 -2.99 -2.84 -37.36
C ASP A 157 -2.18 -2.13 -36.27
N ALA A 158 -1.73 -0.91 -36.57
CA ALA A 158 -0.92 -0.07 -35.69
C ALA A 158 -1.63 0.28 -34.37
N ARG A 159 -2.89 -0.14 -34.22
CA ARG A 159 -3.67 -0.04 -32.99
C ARG A 159 -3.32 -1.14 -31.98
N ASN A 160 -2.69 -2.24 -32.41
CA ASN A 160 -2.37 -3.40 -31.56
C ASN A 160 -0.87 -3.50 -31.24
N VAL A 161 -0.23 -2.36 -30.97
CA VAL A 161 1.15 -2.35 -30.43
C VAL A 161 1.08 -2.75 -28.95
N PRO A 162 1.82 -3.79 -28.52
CA PRO A 162 1.88 -4.18 -27.11
C PRO A 162 2.32 -2.98 -26.26
N SER A 163 1.56 -2.66 -25.22
CA SER A 163 1.82 -1.43 -24.43
C SER A 163 2.98 -1.58 -23.45
N GLY A 164 3.66 -2.72 -23.41
CA GLY A 164 4.68 -3.03 -22.39
C GLY A 164 4.09 -3.26 -20.98
N LEU A 165 2.81 -2.95 -20.77
CA LEU A 165 2.10 -3.21 -19.52
C LEU A 165 1.77 -4.71 -19.38
N SER A 166 1.60 -5.16 -18.14
CA SER A 166 1.09 -6.50 -17.88
C SER A 166 -0.33 -6.62 -18.45
N LYS A 167 -0.69 -7.81 -18.97
CA LYS A 167 -2.04 -8.06 -19.51
C LYS A 167 -3.15 -7.77 -18.49
N SER A 168 -2.85 -7.94 -17.20
CA SER A 168 -3.77 -7.63 -16.11
C SER A 168 -4.08 -6.14 -16.05
N VAL A 169 -3.06 -5.29 -16.09
CA VAL A 169 -3.20 -3.82 -16.10
C VAL A 169 -3.93 -3.36 -17.35
N GLU A 170 -3.57 -3.88 -18.53
CA GLU A 170 -4.27 -3.54 -19.78
C GLU A 170 -5.77 -3.87 -19.71
N HIS A 171 -6.12 -5.05 -19.18
CA HIS A 171 -7.50 -5.46 -19.04
C HIS A 171 -8.26 -4.61 -18.01
N ALA A 172 -7.62 -4.26 -16.88
CA ALA A 172 -8.20 -3.39 -15.87
C ALA A 172 -8.48 -1.98 -16.42
N ILE A 173 -7.55 -1.40 -17.17
CA ILE A 173 -7.74 -0.10 -17.84
C ILE A 173 -8.89 -0.19 -18.85
N ALA A 174 -8.87 -1.19 -19.73
CA ALA A 174 -9.90 -1.37 -20.75
C ALA A 174 -11.29 -1.51 -20.12
N THR A 175 -11.39 -2.21 -18.99
CA THR A 175 -12.64 -2.41 -18.26
C THR A 175 -13.09 -1.14 -17.54
N ALA A 176 -12.20 -0.48 -16.81
CA ALA A 176 -12.51 0.73 -16.03
C ALA A 176 -12.95 1.90 -16.93
N TYR A 177 -12.44 1.96 -18.16
CA TYR A 177 -12.73 3.02 -19.12
C TYR A 177 -13.57 2.54 -20.32
N ALA A 178 -14.23 1.39 -20.23
CA ALA A 178 -15.05 0.84 -21.31
C ALA A 178 -16.19 1.78 -21.76
N ASN A 179 -16.73 2.56 -20.81
CA ASN A 179 -17.81 3.52 -21.05
C ASN A 179 -17.30 4.97 -21.18
N ALA A 180 -15.98 5.18 -21.19
CA ALA A 180 -15.40 6.52 -21.26
C ALA A 180 -15.53 7.10 -22.68
N PRO A 181 -15.51 8.44 -22.83
CA PRO A 181 -15.49 9.08 -24.14
C PRO A 181 -14.36 8.56 -25.05
N PRO A 182 -14.55 8.56 -26.38
CA PRO A 182 -13.53 8.08 -27.31
C PRO A 182 -12.16 8.73 -27.10
N GLY A 183 -11.14 7.88 -27.00
CA GLY A 183 -9.74 8.28 -26.80
C GLY A 183 -9.30 8.40 -25.33
N VAL A 184 -10.20 8.38 -24.35
CA VAL A 184 -9.83 8.42 -22.93
C VAL A 184 -9.05 7.18 -22.52
N SER A 185 -9.58 5.97 -22.79
CA SER A 185 -8.90 4.71 -22.45
C SER A 185 -7.49 4.61 -23.05
N GLU A 186 -7.31 5.11 -24.27
CA GLU A 186 -6.01 5.08 -24.96
C GLU A 186 -4.99 6.02 -24.32
N ARG A 187 -5.43 7.22 -23.91
CA ARG A 187 -4.58 8.17 -23.18
C ARG A 187 -4.19 7.62 -21.81
N VAL A 188 -5.14 7.01 -21.11
CA VAL A 188 -4.86 6.35 -19.82
C VAL A 188 -3.84 5.24 -20.01
N ARG A 189 -4.03 4.35 -20.99
CA ARG A 189 -3.08 3.28 -21.33
C ARG A 189 -1.67 3.80 -21.57
N LYS A 190 -1.52 4.83 -22.42
CA LYS A 190 -0.21 5.48 -22.65
C LYS A 190 0.35 6.15 -21.40
N GLY A 191 -0.51 6.72 -20.54
CA GLY A 191 -0.10 7.31 -19.28
C GLY A 191 0.53 6.28 -18.35
N PHE A 192 -0.07 5.10 -18.24
CA PHE A 192 0.49 3.97 -17.50
C PHE A 192 1.80 3.46 -18.11
N GLN A 193 1.91 3.42 -19.44
CA GLN A 193 3.17 3.06 -20.11
C GLN A 193 4.28 4.06 -19.75
N ALA A 194 3.99 5.37 -19.79
CA ALA A 194 4.94 6.39 -19.35
C ALA A 194 5.32 6.27 -17.86
N VAL A 195 4.40 5.82 -16.99
CA VAL A 195 4.73 5.50 -15.59
C VAL A 195 5.72 4.33 -15.50
N ALA A 196 5.47 3.26 -16.26
CA ALA A 196 6.36 2.08 -16.29
C ALA A 196 7.76 2.45 -16.81
N ASP A 197 7.84 3.36 -17.77
CA ASP A 197 9.10 3.88 -18.32
C ASP A 197 9.78 4.93 -17.40
N GLY A 198 9.13 5.35 -16.32
CA GLY A 198 9.63 6.39 -15.39
C GLY A 198 9.48 7.83 -15.89
N ASP A 199 8.75 8.04 -16.99
CA ASP A 199 8.48 9.34 -17.61
C ASP A 199 7.27 10.03 -16.95
N TRP A 200 7.39 10.38 -15.68
CA TRP A 200 6.32 10.96 -14.87
C TRP A 200 5.70 12.22 -15.48
N LYS A 201 6.51 13.07 -16.14
CA LYS A 201 6.02 14.28 -16.84
C LYS A 201 5.10 13.92 -18.01
N VAL A 202 5.45 12.89 -18.78
CA VAL A 202 4.65 12.43 -19.92
C VAL A 202 3.38 11.74 -19.41
N ALA A 203 3.49 10.92 -18.37
CA ALA A 203 2.34 10.30 -17.70
C ALA A 203 1.33 11.34 -17.23
N LYS A 204 1.77 12.40 -16.53
CA LYS A 204 0.90 13.50 -16.09
C LYS A 204 0.17 14.15 -17.26
N ALA A 205 0.90 14.53 -18.31
CA ALA A 205 0.30 15.17 -19.49
C ALA A 205 -0.74 14.27 -20.18
N LEU A 206 -0.52 12.96 -20.21
CA LEU A 206 -1.47 11.99 -20.77
C LEU A 206 -2.72 11.84 -19.91
N PHE A 207 -2.58 11.78 -18.58
CA PHE A 207 -3.72 11.73 -17.66
C PHE A 207 -4.51 13.05 -17.65
N GLU A 208 -3.85 14.20 -17.78
CA GLU A 208 -4.53 15.49 -17.94
C GLU A 208 -5.27 15.59 -19.28
N ASP A 209 -4.72 15.07 -20.39
CA ASP A 209 -5.43 15.03 -21.68
C ASP A 209 -6.66 14.11 -21.61
N ALA A 210 -6.55 12.97 -20.90
CA ALA A 210 -7.68 12.10 -20.62
C ALA A 210 -8.75 12.84 -19.79
N LEU A 211 -8.34 13.57 -18.74
CA LEU A 211 -9.24 14.32 -17.87
C LEU A 211 -9.95 15.46 -18.61
N LYS A 212 -9.27 16.15 -19.54
CA LYS A 212 -9.91 17.19 -20.39
C LYS A 212 -11.02 16.61 -21.26
N ARG A 213 -10.91 15.34 -21.67
CA ARG A 213 -11.92 14.64 -22.46
C ARG A 213 -13.06 14.08 -21.62
N ASP A 214 -12.81 13.78 -20.35
CA ASP A 214 -13.81 13.32 -19.38
C ASP A 214 -13.70 14.04 -18.03
N PRO A 215 -14.14 15.32 -17.94
CA PRO A 215 -13.94 16.16 -16.75
C PRO A 215 -14.72 15.69 -15.52
N GLY A 216 -15.75 14.85 -15.72
CA GLY A 216 -16.59 14.29 -14.65
C GLY A 216 -15.94 13.10 -13.94
N ASN A 217 -14.89 12.52 -14.52
CA ASN A 217 -14.28 11.29 -14.03
C ASN A 217 -13.41 11.54 -12.79
N SER A 218 -13.86 11.06 -11.63
CA SER A 218 -13.10 11.16 -10.38
C SER A 218 -11.80 10.37 -10.40
N ASN A 219 -11.74 9.26 -11.14
CA ASN A 219 -10.56 8.40 -11.18
C ASN A 219 -9.42 9.08 -11.94
N LEU A 220 -9.72 9.76 -13.05
CA LEU A 220 -8.72 10.57 -13.78
C LEU A 220 -8.16 11.72 -12.93
N LYS A 221 -9.00 12.39 -12.13
CA LYS A 221 -8.53 13.45 -11.20
C LYS A 221 -7.54 12.91 -10.18
N ARG A 222 -7.81 11.72 -9.65
CA ARG A 222 -6.92 11.05 -8.69
C ARG A 222 -5.62 10.59 -9.35
N LEU A 223 -5.67 10.04 -10.56
CA LEU A 223 -4.45 9.67 -11.31
C LEU A 223 -3.55 10.89 -11.56
N VAL A 224 -4.12 12.03 -11.96
CA VAL A 224 -3.34 13.27 -12.13
C VAL A 224 -2.72 13.71 -10.80
N ALA A 225 -3.45 13.63 -9.69
CA ALA A 225 -2.95 13.99 -8.36
C ALA A 225 -1.84 13.04 -7.85
N LEU A 226 -1.90 11.75 -8.20
CA LEU A 226 -0.88 10.76 -7.84
C LEU A 226 0.44 10.96 -8.60
N VAL A 227 0.35 11.38 -9.87
CA VAL A 227 1.52 11.63 -10.71
C VAL A 227 2.04 13.07 -10.56
N ASP A 228 1.29 13.95 -9.89
CA ASP A 228 1.79 15.26 -9.53
C ASP A 228 2.96 15.04 -8.55
N PRO A 229 4.19 15.48 -8.89
CA PRO A 229 5.31 15.32 -7.98
C PRO A 229 4.97 15.92 -6.62
N LEU A 230 5.29 15.18 -5.55
CA LEU A 230 5.51 15.77 -4.24
C LEU A 230 6.43 16.98 -4.46
N PRO A 231 6.09 18.17 -3.93
CA PRO A 231 6.81 19.41 -4.21
C PRO A 231 8.30 19.17 -4.03
N ASP A 232 9.06 19.57 -5.05
CA ASP A 232 10.49 19.33 -5.22
C ASP A 232 11.20 19.27 -3.86
N SER A 233 11.58 18.07 -3.43
CA SER A 233 12.66 17.96 -2.45
C SER A 233 13.89 18.43 -3.20
N ASP A 234 14.24 19.71 -3.03
CA ASP A 234 15.37 20.40 -3.65
C ASP A 234 16.61 19.50 -3.69
N VAL A 235 16.78 18.78 -4.80
CA VAL A 235 18.08 18.22 -5.17
C VAL A 235 18.89 19.38 -5.73
N GLN A 236 19.43 20.18 -4.81
CA GLN A 236 20.61 21.00 -5.07
C GLN A 236 21.76 20.06 -5.39
N GLY A 237 21.91 19.78 -6.68
CA GLY A 237 23.00 19.02 -7.26
C GLY A 237 23.36 19.57 -8.64
N THR A 238 23.31 20.88 -8.82
CA THR A 238 23.94 21.55 -9.97
C THR A 238 25.45 21.34 -9.88
N SER A 239 25.96 20.42 -10.70
CA SER A 239 27.37 20.32 -11.04
C SER A 239 27.65 21.18 -12.28
N PRO A 240 28.32 22.34 -12.18
CA PRO A 240 28.87 23.01 -13.33
C PRO A 240 30.25 22.43 -13.63
N ARG A 241 30.35 21.77 -14.78
CA ARG A 241 31.61 21.40 -15.41
C ARG A 241 32.20 22.64 -16.09
N GLN A 242 33.19 23.29 -15.49
CA GLN A 242 34.36 23.90 -16.15
C GLN A 242 35.27 24.66 -15.16
N GLY A 243 36.57 24.37 -15.18
CA GLY A 243 37.62 25.38 -14.93
C GLY A 243 38.33 25.39 -13.56
N ALA A 244 39.40 24.61 -13.44
CA ALA A 244 40.71 24.90 -12.84
C ALA A 244 40.89 25.65 -11.48
N ALA A 245 41.73 25.00 -10.65
CA ALA A 245 42.65 25.50 -9.61
C ALA A 245 42.24 25.37 -8.12
N PRO A 246 43.21 25.09 -7.22
CA PRO A 246 43.00 24.28 -6.03
C PRO A 246 42.99 25.11 -4.75
N LEU A 247 42.26 24.68 -3.70
CA LEU A 247 42.63 24.92 -2.29
C LEU A 247 41.71 24.14 -1.33
N LYS A 248 42.31 23.10 -0.72
CA LYS A 248 42.40 22.85 0.73
C LYS A 248 41.12 22.93 1.60
N GLY A 249 40.60 21.73 1.92
CA GLY A 249 40.26 21.34 3.29
C GLY A 249 38.88 21.74 3.82
N ARG A 250 37.91 20.82 3.75
CA ARG A 250 36.86 20.71 4.79
C ARG A 250 36.24 19.31 4.78
N THR A 251 36.39 18.60 5.89
CA THR A 251 35.72 17.34 6.19
C THR A 251 34.29 17.64 6.59
N THR A 252 33.30 17.13 5.85
CA THR A 252 31.90 17.08 6.29
C THR A 252 31.41 15.65 6.23
N THR A 253 31.11 15.11 7.40
CA THR A 253 30.43 13.83 7.67
C THR A 253 29.02 13.83 7.06
N PRO A 254 28.55 12.75 6.41
CA PRO A 254 27.21 12.70 5.86
C PRO A 254 26.19 12.35 6.96
N LEU A 255 25.11 13.13 7.06
CA LEU A 255 23.95 12.83 7.90
C LEU A 255 22.73 12.58 7.00
N ASN A 256 22.34 11.31 6.90
CA ASN A 256 21.01 10.75 6.61
C ASN A 256 20.13 11.46 5.56
N ALA A 257 20.23 11.00 4.32
CA ALA A 257 19.16 11.09 3.34
C ALA A 257 18.29 9.82 3.43
N ALA A 258 17.09 9.94 4.01
CA ALA A 258 16.03 8.96 3.89
C ALA A 258 14.79 9.65 3.29
N ALA A 259 14.93 10.06 2.04
CA ALA A 259 13.78 10.32 1.17
C ALA A 259 13.54 9.04 0.39
N THR A 260 12.51 8.28 0.77
CA THR A 260 12.07 7.09 0.05
C THR A 260 11.56 7.52 -1.31
N THR A 261 12.41 7.49 -2.34
CA THR A 261 11.94 7.34 -3.71
C THR A 261 11.15 6.04 -3.75
N MET A 262 9.82 6.13 -3.89
CA MET A 262 9.00 4.97 -4.19
C MET A 262 9.59 4.33 -5.45
N SER A 263 10.00 3.07 -5.33
CA SER A 263 10.43 2.28 -6.47
C SER A 263 9.31 2.26 -7.50
N THR A 264 9.62 2.32 -8.80
CA THR A 264 8.65 2.22 -9.91
C THR A 264 7.70 1.03 -9.70
N GLU A 265 8.19 -0.07 -9.13
CA GLU A 265 7.40 -1.25 -8.78
C GLU A 265 6.37 -0.98 -7.68
N GLN A 266 6.71 -0.19 -6.67
CA GLN A 266 5.81 0.15 -5.57
C GLN A 266 4.71 1.12 -6.03
N SER A 267 5.06 2.08 -6.90
CA SER A 267 4.07 2.98 -7.52
C SER A 267 3.12 2.21 -8.43
N MET A 268 3.61 1.22 -9.18
CA MET A 268 2.75 0.35 -9.98
C MET A 268 1.82 -0.52 -9.12
N LEU A 269 2.31 -1.04 -7.99
CA LEU A 269 1.48 -1.83 -7.06
C LEU A 269 0.37 -0.98 -6.42
N GLU A 270 0.65 0.26 -6.02
CA GLU A 270 -0.40 1.16 -5.50
C GLU A 270 -1.40 1.57 -6.58
N LEU A 271 -0.95 1.76 -7.82
CA LEU A 271 -1.81 2.03 -8.97
C LEU A 271 -2.69 0.84 -9.34
N GLU A 272 -2.16 -0.39 -9.28
CA GLU A 272 -2.91 -1.62 -9.48
C GLU A 272 -3.96 -1.82 -8.37
N ASP A 273 -3.61 -1.59 -7.11
CA ASP A 273 -4.56 -1.64 -5.98
C ASP A 273 -5.65 -0.58 -6.14
N PHE A 274 -5.29 0.65 -6.56
CA PHE A 274 -6.24 1.72 -6.81
C PHE A 274 -7.27 1.37 -7.89
N LEU A 275 -6.82 0.90 -9.05
CA LEU A 275 -7.70 0.49 -10.15
C LEU A 275 -8.61 -0.68 -9.75
N THR A 276 -8.08 -1.62 -8.96
CA THR A 276 -8.83 -2.80 -8.50
C THR A 276 -9.87 -2.45 -7.45
N ARG A 277 -9.55 -1.52 -6.53
CA ARG A 277 -10.41 -1.11 -5.42
C ARG A 277 -11.64 -0.33 -5.88
N GLU A 278 -11.48 0.60 -6.81
CA GLU A 278 -12.60 1.41 -7.32
C GLU A 278 -13.53 0.60 -8.24
N TYR A 279 -12.99 -0.34 -9.04
CA TYR A 279 -13.80 -1.21 -9.89
C TYR A 279 -14.81 -2.06 -9.09
N VAL A 280 -14.39 -2.56 -7.92
CA VAL A 280 -15.28 -3.32 -7.02
C VAL A 280 -16.39 -2.44 -6.44
N LEU A 281 -16.10 -1.17 -6.14
CA LEU A 281 -17.08 -0.25 -5.56
C LEU A 281 -18.14 0.20 -6.57
N ASP A 282 -17.77 0.51 -7.81
CA ASP A 282 -18.73 0.91 -8.84
C ASP A 282 -19.66 -0.24 -9.26
N ARG A 283 -19.15 -1.49 -9.31
CA ARG A 283 -19.97 -2.67 -9.61
C ARG A 283 -21.02 -2.94 -8.52
N HIS A 284 -20.71 -2.68 -7.26
CA HIS A 284 -21.68 -2.77 -6.16
C HIS A 284 -22.72 -1.65 -6.19
N ARG A 285 -22.36 -0.45 -6.66
CA ARG A 285 -23.30 0.67 -6.81
C ARG A 285 -24.30 0.43 -7.94
N ALA A 286 -23.85 -0.14 -9.07
CA ALA A 286 -24.71 -0.48 -10.20
C ALA A 286 -25.71 -1.61 -9.89
N THR A 287 -25.40 -2.50 -8.95
CA THR A 287 -26.29 -3.60 -8.55
C THR A 287 -27.22 -3.26 -7.39
N SER A 288 -26.94 -2.20 -6.62
CA SER A 288 -27.80 -1.75 -5.51
C SER A 288 -28.90 -0.75 -5.93
N GLY A 289 -28.90 -0.30 -7.19
CA GLY A 289 -29.90 0.63 -7.72
C GLY A 289 -31.06 -0.09 -8.41
N GLY A 290 -32.10 -0.47 -7.66
CA GLY A 290 -33.44 -0.65 -8.24
C GLY A 290 -34.13 -1.99 -7.98
N VAL A 291 -34.68 -2.15 -6.78
CA VAL A 291 -36.02 -2.76 -6.64
C VAL A 291 -36.83 -1.81 -5.77
N GLN A 292 -37.49 -0.85 -6.41
CA GLN A 292 -38.52 -0.05 -5.77
C GLN A 292 -39.79 -0.90 -5.79
N GLU A 293 -40.05 -1.56 -4.67
CA GLU A 293 -41.22 -2.42 -4.47
C GLU A 293 -42.50 -1.56 -4.59
N PRO A 294 -43.45 -1.90 -5.48
CA PRO A 294 -44.69 -1.15 -5.58
C PRO A 294 -45.53 -1.42 -4.33
N ARG A 295 -45.68 -0.41 -3.48
CA ARG A 295 -46.70 -0.43 -2.42
C ARG A 295 -48.08 -0.40 -3.08
N GLN A 296 -48.82 -1.49 -2.94
CA GLN A 296 -50.27 -1.52 -3.08
C GLN A 296 -50.94 -1.01 -1.81
#